data_AF-A0A3N5HUW4-F1
#
_entry.id   AF-A0A3N5HUW4-F1
#
_cell.length_a   1.000
_cell.length_b   1.000
_cell.length_c   1.000
_cell.angle_alpha   90.00
_cell.angle_beta   90.00
_cell.angle_gamma   90.00
#
_symmetry.space_group_name_H-M   'P 1'
#
loop_
_entity.id
_entity.type
_entity.pdbx_description
1 polymer ?
#
loop_
_entity_poly.entity_id
_entity_poly.type
_entity_poly.pdbx_seq_one_letter_code
_entity_poly.pdbx_strand_id
1 'polypeptide(L)'
;MTTLAATAQRDFRLGDLGEYPVIASDIIYQGAAVGLVDGTGHARPLATGDRFVGFCVDPANNSAGAAAAINVKVRRRGSIQLSVTGAVITDIDQPVYATDDNAFG
;
A
#
# COMPACT_ATOMS: atom_id res chain seq x y z
N MET A 1 32.10 -12.12 9.72
CA MET A 1 31.03 -11.44 10.50
C MET A 1 31.53 -10.02 10.76
N THR A 2 30.93 -9.00 10.13
CA THR A 2 31.38 -7.60 10.29
C THR A 2 30.55 -6.92 11.37
N THR A 3 31.18 -6.59 12.49
CA THR A 3 30.57 -5.80 13.57
C THR A 3 30.31 -4.37 13.11
N LEU A 4 29.19 -3.79 13.51
CA LEU A 4 28.81 -2.42 13.13
C LEU A 4 29.89 -1.44 13.65
N ALA A 5 30.59 -0.77 12.73
CA ALA A 5 31.79 0.01 13.04
C ALA A 5 31.51 1.42 13.59
N ALA A 6 30.26 1.88 13.54
CA ALA A 6 29.82 3.17 14.07
C ALA A 6 28.32 3.13 14.41
N THR A 7 27.87 4.04 15.28
CA THR A 7 26.44 4.22 15.59
C THR A 7 25.66 4.51 14.31
N ALA A 8 24.74 3.61 13.95
CA ALA A 8 23.80 3.82 12.86
C ALA A 8 22.38 3.92 13.45
N GLN A 9 21.79 5.12 13.36
CA GLN A 9 20.36 5.28 13.62
C GLN A 9 19.59 4.57 12.52
N ARG A 10 18.74 3.62 12.90
CA ARG A 10 17.85 2.93 11.96
C ARG A 10 16.52 3.64 11.95
N ASP A 11 16.01 3.96 10.77
CA ASP A 11 14.65 4.48 10.64
C ASP A 11 13.65 3.39 10.99
N PHE A 12 13.00 3.57 12.14
CA PHE A 12 11.93 2.69 12.57
C PHE A 12 10.66 3.07 11.83
N ARG A 13 10.05 2.09 11.17
CA ARG A 13 8.68 2.26 10.64
C ARG A 13 7.72 2.34 11.81
N LEU A 14 6.91 3.40 11.85
CA LEU A 14 6.01 3.68 12.95
C LEU A 14 4.79 2.74 12.90
N GLY A 15 4.85 1.67 13.70
CA GLY A 15 3.72 0.77 14.00
C GLY A 15 3.03 0.18 12.77
N ASP A 16 1.95 0.83 12.36
CA ASP A 16 1.04 0.34 11.32
C ASP A 16 1.14 1.12 10.00
N LEU A 17 1.92 2.20 9.99
CA LEU A 17 2.11 3.08 8.84
C LEU A 17 3.36 2.67 8.04
N GLY A 18 3.19 2.55 6.73
CA GLY A 18 4.26 2.34 5.78
C GLY A 18 4.37 3.53 4.83
N GLU A 19 5.58 3.93 4.52
CA GLU A 19 5.85 4.88 3.44
C GLU A 19 6.52 4.16 2.28
N TYR A 20 6.04 4.42 1.07
CA TYR A 20 6.55 3.82 -0.15
C TYR A 20 6.62 4.86 -1.29
N PRO A 21 7.67 4.81 -2.13
CA PRO A 21 7.82 5.74 -3.24
C PRO A 21 6.80 5.45 -4.34
N VAL A 22 6.06 6.47 -4.78
CA VAL A 22 5.03 6.35 -5.83
C VAL A 22 5.68 6.26 -7.21
N ILE A 23 5.06 5.51 -8.13
CA ILE A 23 5.47 5.45 -9.54
C ILE A 23 5.28 6.81 -10.24
N ALA A 24 5.99 7.05 -11.35
CA ALA A 24 5.85 8.29 -12.12
C ALA A 24 4.43 8.42 -12.70
N SER A 25 3.95 9.65 -12.79
CA SER A 25 2.69 9.99 -13.47
C SER A 25 1.43 9.27 -12.98
N ASP A 26 1.36 8.99 -11.67
CA ASP A 26 0.24 8.26 -11.07
C ASP A 26 -0.36 8.99 -9.86
N ILE A 27 -1.62 8.70 -9.55
CA ILE A 27 -2.37 9.29 -8.44
C ILE A 27 -2.97 8.17 -7.61
N ILE A 28 -2.56 8.07 -6.35
CA ILE A 28 -3.13 7.14 -5.38
C ILE A 28 -4.09 7.91 -4.48
N TYR A 29 -5.38 7.60 -4.60
CA TYR A 29 -6.42 8.22 -3.78
C TYR A 29 -6.43 7.65 -2.36
N GLN A 30 -6.94 8.45 -1.41
CA GLN A 30 -7.17 7.99 -0.04
C GLN A 30 -8.12 6.79 -0.04
N GLY A 31 -7.82 5.78 0.77
CA GLY A 31 -8.62 4.56 0.89
C GLY A 31 -8.40 3.53 -0.23
N ALA A 32 -7.65 3.86 -1.29
CA ALA A 32 -7.31 2.90 -2.33
C ALA A 32 -6.39 1.79 -1.77
N ALA A 33 -6.61 0.55 -2.22
CA ALA A 33 -5.65 -0.52 -1.98
C ALA A 33 -4.37 -0.24 -2.79
N VAL A 34 -3.22 -0.30 -2.11
CA VAL A 34 -1.92 0.01 -2.72
C VAL A 34 -1.15 -1.28 -2.97
N GLY A 35 -0.73 -1.43 -4.23
CA GLY A 35 0.17 -2.48 -4.70
C GLY A 35 1.59 -1.97 -4.84
N LEU A 36 2.55 -2.85 -4.61
CA LEU A 36 3.97 -2.56 -4.79
C LEU A 36 4.51 -3.44 -5.91
N VAL A 37 5.07 -2.79 -6.94
CA VAL A 37 5.62 -3.46 -8.13
C VAL A 37 6.88 -4.22 -7.74
N ASP A 38 6.87 -5.54 -7.90
CA ASP A 38 7.96 -6.42 -7.42
C ASP A 38 9.31 -6.09 -8.10
N GLY A 39 9.27 -5.65 -9.36
CA GLY A 39 10.47 -5.31 -10.14
C GLY A 39 11.10 -3.95 -9.83
N THR A 40 10.34 -2.97 -9.31
CA THR A 40 10.84 -1.58 -9.13
C THR A 40 10.74 -1.09 -7.69
N GLY A 41 9.94 -1.73 -6.85
CA GLY A 41 9.72 -1.28 -5.49
C GLY A 41 8.75 -0.10 -5.37
N HIS A 42 8.14 0.35 -6.47
CA HIS A 42 7.25 1.52 -6.49
C HIS A 42 5.81 1.17 -6.12
N ALA A 43 5.17 2.07 -5.39
CA ALA A 43 3.76 2.00 -5.06
C ALA A 43 2.90 2.52 -6.23
N ARG A 44 1.82 1.79 -6.52
CA ARG A 44 0.77 2.15 -7.46
C ARG A 44 -0.59 1.64 -6.94
N PRO A 45 -1.73 2.06 -7.51
CA PRO A 45 -3.02 1.41 -7.25
C PRO A 45 -2.89 -0.11 -7.44
N LEU A 46 -3.47 -0.90 -6.53
CA LEU A 46 -3.34 -2.36 -6.55
C LEU A 46 -3.77 -2.92 -7.90
N ALA A 47 -2.85 -3.62 -8.57
CA ALA A 47 -3.13 -4.38 -9.78
C ALA A 47 -2.72 -5.84 -9.60
N THR A 48 -3.27 -6.70 -10.45
CA THR A 48 -2.98 -8.14 -10.43
C THR A 48 -1.48 -8.41 -10.53
N GLY A 49 -0.95 -9.21 -9.60
CA GLY A 49 0.47 -9.57 -9.54
C GLY A 49 1.33 -8.64 -8.68
N ASP A 50 0.80 -7.52 -8.20
CA ASP A 50 1.52 -6.67 -7.25
C ASP A 50 1.44 -7.20 -5.82
N ARG A 51 2.44 -6.86 -5.02
CA ARG A 51 2.39 -7.13 -3.59
C ARG A 51 1.49 -6.11 -2.91
N PHE A 52 0.37 -6.55 -2.33
CA PHE A 52 -0.46 -5.70 -1.50
C PHE A 52 0.32 -5.21 -0.28
N VAL A 53 0.33 -3.89 -0.05
CA VAL A 53 1.08 -3.27 1.05
C VAL A 53 0.24 -2.48 2.03
N GLY A 54 -1.06 -2.29 1.77
CA GLY A 54 -2.00 -1.63 2.67
C GLY A 54 -2.93 -0.65 1.96
N PHE A 55 -3.73 0.07 2.74
CA PHE A 55 -4.65 1.09 2.24
C PHE A 55 -4.04 2.49 2.38
N CYS A 56 -4.21 3.32 1.36
CA CYS A 56 -3.72 4.69 1.34
C CYS A 56 -4.38 5.56 2.43
N VAL A 57 -3.58 6.22 3.27
CA VAL A 57 -4.07 7.09 4.37
C VAL A 57 -4.27 8.52 3.90
N ASP A 58 -3.35 9.03 3.08
CA ASP A 58 -3.38 10.39 2.55
C ASP A 58 -3.17 10.34 1.03
N PRO A 59 -3.95 11.11 0.24
CA PRO A 59 -3.85 11.06 -1.22
C PRO A 59 -2.45 11.49 -1.67
N ALA A 60 -1.82 10.67 -2.52
CA ALA A 60 -0.50 10.93 -3.09
C ALA A 60 -0.63 11.18 -4.59
N ASN A 61 -0.49 12.44 -5.01
CA ASN A 61 -0.56 12.84 -6.41
C ASN A 61 0.86 13.02 -6.98
N ASN A 62 1.33 12.03 -7.73
CA ASN A 62 2.59 12.09 -8.47
C ASN A 62 2.38 12.23 -10.00
N SER A 63 1.22 12.77 -10.42
CA SER A 63 0.82 12.84 -11.83
C SER A 63 1.80 13.64 -12.71
N ALA A 64 2.43 14.67 -12.13
CA ALA A 64 3.42 15.51 -12.81
C ALA A 64 4.88 15.24 -12.40
N GLY A 65 5.13 14.21 -11.58
CA GLY A 65 6.44 13.94 -10.98
C GLY A 65 7.14 12.71 -11.56
N ALA A 66 8.46 12.66 -11.36
CA ALA A 66 9.27 11.48 -11.66
C ALA A 66 8.99 10.34 -10.67
N ALA A 67 9.43 9.12 -10.99
CA ALA A 67 9.31 7.99 -10.08
C ALA A 67 10.04 8.28 -8.76
N ALA A 68 9.41 7.90 -7.64
CA ALA A 68 9.90 8.16 -6.28
C ALA A 68 10.02 9.64 -5.87
N ALA A 69 9.38 10.57 -6.59
CA ALA A 69 9.34 11.98 -6.18
C ALA A 69 8.49 12.24 -4.93
N ILE A 70 7.47 11.40 -4.70
CA ILE A 70 6.55 11.49 -3.56
C ILE A 70 6.40 10.11 -2.93
N ASN A 71 6.22 10.08 -1.61
CA ASN A 71 5.90 8.86 -0.86
C ASN A 71 4.42 8.81 -0.54
N VAL A 72 3.80 7.65 -0.75
CA VAL A 72 2.45 7.36 -0.26
C VAL A 72 2.52 6.76 1.14
N LYS A 73 1.65 7.23 2.04
CA LYS A 73 1.46 6.65 3.36
C LYS A 73 0.35 5.62 3.29
N VAL A 74 0.67 4.39 3.69
CA VAL A 74 -0.28 3.27 3.72
C VAL A 74 -0.44 2.72 5.13
N ARG A 75 -1.65 2.27 5.46
CA ARG A 75 -1.93 1.53 6.69
C ARG A 75 -1.90 0.03 6.39
N ARG A 76 -0.93 -0.67 6.98
CA ARG A 76 -0.65 -2.09 6.70
C ARG A 76 -1.49 -3.06 7.52
N ARG A 77 -2.02 -2.60 8.66
CA ARG A 77 -2.75 -3.40 9.64
C ARG A 77 -3.92 -2.62 10.23
N GLY A 78 -5.00 -3.34 10.48
CA GLY A 78 -6.23 -2.81 11.07
C GLY A 78 -7.47 -3.40 10.41
N SER A 79 -8.62 -3.05 10.95
CA SER A 79 -9.92 -3.33 10.34
C SER A 79 -10.34 -2.12 9.51
N ILE A 80 -10.83 -2.36 8.31
CA ILE A 80 -11.36 -1.33 7.41
C ILE A 80 -12.74 -1.78 6.91
N GLN A 81 -13.63 -0.83 6.73
CA GLN A 81 -14.94 -1.07 6.13
C GLN A 81 -14.79 -0.94 4.61
N LEU A 82 -15.08 -2.01 3.88
CA LEU A 82 -14.99 -2.09 2.42
C LEU A 82 -16.32 -2.57 1.86
N SER A 83 -16.70 -2.08 0.68
CA SER A 83 -17.85 -2.59 -0.06
C SER A 83 -17.43 -3.84 -0.82
N VAL A 84 -17.80 -5.02 -0.30
CA VAL A 84 -17.55 -6.32 -0.94
C VAL A 84 -18.80 -6.73 -1.71
N THR A 85 -18.65 -7.05 -3.00
CA THR A 85 -19.78 -7.45 -3.82
C THR A 85 -20.15 -8.91 -3.55
N GLY A 86 -21.40 -9.18 -3.18
CA GLY A 86 -21.88 -10.54 -2.93
C GLY A 86 -21.73 -11.03 -1.49
N ALA A 87 -21.15 -10.21 -0.59
CA ALA A 87 -21.08 -10.54 0.83
C ALA A 87 -22.48 -10.51 1.48
N VAL A 88 -22.88 -11.60 2.12
CA VAL A 88 -24.08 -11.71 2.94
C VAL A 88 -23.71 -11.67 4.42
N ILE A 89 -24.67 -11.33 5.29
CA ILE A 89 -24.45 -11.19 6.75
C ILE A 89 -23.92 -12.47 7.42
N THR A 90 -24.05 -13.62 6.75
CA THR A 90 -23.55 -14.92 7.19
C THR A 90 -22.06 -15.15 6.91
N ASP A 91 -21.42 -14.32 6.08
CA ASP A 91 -20.02 -14.48 5.66
C ASP A 91 -19.05 -13.93 6.70
N ILE A 92 -19.16 -14.46 7.92
CA ILE A 92 -18.27 -14.13 9.03
C ILE A 92 -16.99 -14.97 8.88
N ASP A 93 -15.83 -14.34 9.09
CA ASP A 93 -14.49 -14.95 9.01
C ASP A 93 -14.12 -15.56 7.64
N GLN A 94 -14.82 -15.17 6.56
CA GLN A 94 -14.45 -15.57 5.21
C GLN A 94 -13.27 -14.75 4.66
N PRO A 95 -12.35 -15.37 3.91
CA PRO A 95 -11.27 -14.64 3.24
C PRO A 95 -11.85 -13.77 2.12
N VAL A 96 -11.52 -12.48 2.11
CA VAL A 96 -11.84 -11.53 1.04
C VAL A 96 -10.60 -11.29 0.21
N TYR A 97 -10.73 -11.36 -1.12
CA TYR A 97 -9.65 -11.12 -2.06
C TYR A 97 -9.87 -9.79 -2.78
N ALA A 98 -8.79 -9.02 -2.94
CA ALA A 98 -8.80 -7.78 -3.71
C ALA A 98 -8.34 -8.09 -5.14
N THR A 99 -9.16 -7.77 -6.13
CA THR A 99 -8.84 -7.92 -7.55
C THR A 99 -8.20 -6.65 -8.10
N ASP A 100 -8.68 -5.49 -7.63
CA ASP A 100 -8.21 -4.15 -8.02
C ASP A 100 -8.19 -3.20 -6.79
N ASP A 101 -7.78 -1.94 -7.01
CA ASP A 101 -7.65 -0.89 -6.01
C ASP A 101 -8.95 -0.54 -5.26
N ASN A 102 -10.11 -0.83 -5.88
CA ASN A 102 -11.45 -0.65 -5.30
C ASN A 102 -12.42 -1.83 -5.59
N ALA A 103 -11.90 -3.01 -5.97
CA ALA A 103 -12.73 -4.19 -6.25
C ALA A 103 -12.38 -5.36 -5.32
N PHE A 104 -13.36 -5.78 -4.52
CA PHE A 104 -13.22 -6.82 -3.49
C PHE A 104 -14.30 -7.89 -3.66
N GLY A 105 -13.91 -9.16 -3.60
CA GLY A 105 -14.79 -10.32 -3.73
C GLY A 105 -14.24 -11.59 -3.10
#